data_AF-A0A5K1NCX3-F1
#
_entry.id   AF-A0A5K1NCX3-F1
#
_cell.length_a   1.000
_cell.length_b   1.000
_cell.length_c   1.000
_cell.angle_alpha   90.00
_cell.angle_beta   90.00
_cell.angle_gamma   90.00
#
_symmetry.space_group_name_H-M   'P 1'
#
loop_
_entity.id
_entity.type
_entity.pdbx_description
1 polymer ?
#
loop_
_entity_poly.entity_id
_entity_poly.type
_entity_poly.pdbx_seq_one_letter_code
_entity_poly.pdbx_strand_id
1 'polypeptide(L)'
;MGKIKLKIAILFVLLLCLGAGYLYMNGMKIEDVPTAIGESLTNNDKDYTIYEYTITKIDGDEYYGQAKNGTKIIFNGKKFEDDVADLKKGDRIKAYFSNEKRIDGLIKVVKVVN
;
A
#
# COMPACT_ATOMS: atom_id res chain seq x y z
N MET A 1 -14.72 -41.18 34.90
CA MET A 1 -15.36 -40.80 33.62
C MET A 1 -15.72 -39.31 33.48
N GLY A 2 -15.97 -38.55 34.57
CA GLY A 2 -16.42 -37.14 34.46
C GLY A 2 -15.41 -36.15 33.85
N LYS A 3 -14.11 -36.25 34.19
CA LYS A 3 -13.08 -35.30 33.70
C LYS A 3 -12.85 -35.37 32.19
N ILE A 4 -12.99 -36.56 31.59
CA ILE A 4 -12.85 -36.76 30.13
C ILE A 4 -14.07 -36.19 29.41
N LYS A 5 -15.28 -36.44 29.92
CA LYS A 5 -16.51 -35.84 29.39
C LYS A 5 -16.47 -34.31 29.46
N LEU A 6 -15.91 -33.74 30.54
CA LEU A 6 -15.72 -32.29 30.68
C LEU A 6 -14.72 -31.74 29.66
N LYS A 7 -13.58 -32.40 29.44
CA LYS A 7 -12.61 -32.01 28.40
C LYS A 7 -13.20 -32.07 27.00
N ILE A 8 -14.00 -33.11 26.71
CA ILE A 8 -14.70 -33.25 25.43
C ILE A 8 -15.75 -32.15 25.26
N ALA A 9 -16.49 -31.80 26.32
CA ALA A 9 -17.45 -30.70 26.29
C ALA A 9 -16.75 -29.35 26.04
N ILE A 10 -15.63 -29.07 26.71
CA ILE A 10 -14.83 -27.86 26.49
C ILE A 10 -14.29 -27.84 25.06
N LEU A 11 -13.79 -28.96 24.54
CA LEU A 11 -13.30 -29.06 23.18
C LEU A 11 -14.42 -28.80 22.16
N PHE A 12 -15.63 -29.31 22.40
CA PHE A 12 -16.79 -29.06 21.55
C PHE A 12 -17.19 -27.58 21.55
N VAL A 13 -17.20 -26.94 22.72
CA VAL A 13 -17.48 -25.50 22.84
C VAL A 13 -16.43 -24.69 22.09
N LEU A 14 -15.15 -25.05 22.23
CA LEU A 14 -14.07 -24.38 21.51
C LEU A 14 -14.22 -24.53 19.99
N LEU A 15 -14.59 -25.73 19.53
CA LEU A 15 -14.82 -26.00 18.11
C LEU A 15 -15.99 -25.18 17.56
N LEU A 16 -17.07 -25.03 18.33
CA LEU A 16 -18.21 -24.19 17.96
C LEU A 16 -17.83 -22.71 17.91
N CYS A 17 -17.01 -22.22 18.84
CA CYS A 17 -16.50 -20.85 18.81
C CYS A 17 -15.62 -20.60 17.58
N LEU A 18 -14.72 -21.52 17.24
CA LEU A 18 -13.87 -21.43 16.06
C LEU A 18 -14.69 -21.48 14.76
N GLY A 19 -15.67 -22.38 14.68
CA GLY A 19 -16.56 -22.49 13.52
C GLY A 19 -17.43 -21.25 13.33
N ALA A 20 -18.00 -20.72 14.41
CA ALA A 20 -18.77 -19.46 14.37
C ALA A 20 -17.89 -18.27 13.98
N GLY A 21 -16.66 -18.19 14.50
CA GLY A 21 -15.68 -17.17 14.11
C GLY A 21 -15.31 -17.25 12.62
N TYR A 22 -15.08 -18.46 12.10
CA TYR A 22 -14.78 -18.69 10.68
C TYR A 22 -15.95 -18.27 9.77
N LEU A 23 -17.19 -18.62 10.12
CA LEU A 23 -18.37 -18.19 9.37
C LEU A 23 -18.57 -16.66 9.46
N TYR A 24 -18.30 -16.06 10.61
CA TYR A 24 -18.34 -14.60 10.79
C TYR A 24 -17.31 -13.89 9.90
N MET A 25 -16.07 -14.38 9.85
CA MET A 25 -15.02 -13.83 8.98
C MET A 25 -15.32 -13.99 7.49
N ASN A 26 -15.94 -15.10 7.08
CA ASN A 26 -16.31 -15.33 5.69
C ASN A 26 -17.61 -14.62 5.26
N GLY A 27 -18.50 -14.31 6.21
CA GLY A 27 -19.72 -13.54 5.99
C GLY A 27 -19.49 -12.03 5.98
N MET A 28 -18.41 -11.57 6.62
CA MET A 28 -17.86 -10.27 6.32
C MET A 28 -17.23 -10.37 4.93
N LYS A 29 -17.91 -9.78 3.93
CA LYS A 29 -17.14 -9.11 2.89
C LYS A 29 -16.16 -8.24 3.66
N ILE A 30 -14.88 -8.55 3.59
CA ILE A 30 -13.86 -7.55 3.86
C ILE A 30 -14.17 -6.51 2.79
N GLU A 31 -15.04 -5.56 3.13
CA GLU A 31 -15.02 -4.27 2.48
C GLU A 31 -13.60 -3.86 2.70
N ASP A 32 -12.81 -3.90 1.62
CA ASP A 32 -11.40 -3.60 1.64
C ASP A 32 -11.25 -2.33 2.46
N VAL A 33 -10.82 -2.48 3.71
CA VAL A 33 -10.38 -1.34 4.50
C VAL A 33 -9.36 -0.72 3.57
N PRO A 34 -9.50 0.56 3.19
CA PRO A 34 -8.52 1.19 2.34
C PRO A 34 -7.24 1.26 3.17
N THR A 35 -6.49 0.17 3.15
CA THR A 35 -5.04 0.20 3.15
C THR A 35 -4.77 1.26 2.11
N ALA A 36 -4.05 2.30 2.53
CA ALA A 36 -3.82 3.53 1.81
C ALA A 36 -3.10 3.29 0.46
N ILE A 37 -3.75 2.57 -0.45
CA ILE A 37 -3.36 2.31 -1.81
C ILE A 37 -4.16 3.35 -2.56
N GLY A 38 -3.50 4.48 -2.80
CA GLY A 38 -4.02 5.52 -3.66
C GLY A 38 -4.52 4.89 -4.95
N GLU A 39 -5.65 5.39 -5.43
CA GLU A 39 -6.32 5.03 -6.69
C GLU A 39 -5.35 4.33 -7.67
N SER A 40 -5.37 2.99 -7.65
CA SER A 40 -4.72 2.22 -8.69
C SER A 40 -5.53 2.49 -9.95
N LEU A 41 -5.05 3.41 -10.77
CA LEU A 41 -5.38 3.42 -12.19
C LEU A 41 -4.75 2.13 -12.74
N THR A 42 -5.48 1.02 -12.63
CA THR A 42 -5.07 -0.30 -13.11
C THR A 42 -5.05 -0.28 -14.63
N ASN A 43 -3.99 0.30 -15.19
CA ASN A 43 -3.60 -0.01 -16.55
C ASN A 43 -2.84 -1.33 -16.45
N ASN A 44 -3.56 -2.42 -16.71
CA ASN A 44 -3.20 -3.81 -16.45
C ASN A 44 -2.14 -4.36 -17.42
N ASP A 45 -1.31 -3.47 -17.96
CA ASP A 45 -0.21 -3.80 -18.88
C ASP A 45 1.11 -3.32 -18.27
N LYS A 46 1.84 -4.29 -17.73
CA LYS A 46 3.29 -4.31 -17.38
C LYS A 46 3.63 -3.90 -15.94
N ASP A 47 4.07 -4.88 -15.15
CA ASP A 47 5.15 -4.91 -14.14
C ASP A 47 5.35 -3.76 -13.13
N TYR A 48 4.45 -2.79 -13.01
CA TYR A 48 4.57 -1.67 -12.08
C TYR A 48 3.24 -1.23 -11.45
N THR A 49 3.34 -0.61 -10.27
CA THR A 49 2.25 0.10 -9.59
C THR A 49 2.54 1.60 -9.58
N ILE A 50 1.53 2.42 -9.91
CA ILE A 50 1.67 3.88 -9.97
C ILE A 50 0.98 4.52 -8.76
N TYR A 51 1.64 5.50 -8.14
CA TYR A 51 1.05 6.34 -7.10
C TYR A 51 1.25 7.82 -7.40
N GLU A 52 0.28 8.64 -7.02
CA GLU A 52 0.37 10.09 -7.15
C GLU A 52 0.75 10.78 -5.84
N TYR A 53 1.73 11.68 -5.91
CA TYR A 53 2.19 12.48 -4.78
C TYR A 53 2.28 13.95 -5.13
N THR A 54 2.11 14.83 -4.15
CA THR A 54 2.43 16.26 -4.25
C THR A 54 3.75 16.52 -3.55
N ILE A 55 4.70 17.19 -4.19
CA ILE A 55 5.98 17.55 -3.59
C ILE A 55 5.75 18.59 -2.48
N THR A 56 6.15 18.26 -1.27
CA THR A 56 5.94 19.09 -0.07
C THR A 56 7.22 19.80 0.40
N LYS A 57 8.38 19.21 0.14
CA LYS A 57 9.70 19.75 0.50
C LYS A 57 10.76 19.24 -0.48
N ILE A 58 11.77 20.06 -0.75
CA ILE A 58 13.01 19.68 -1.46
C ILE A 58 14.17 20.09 -0.55
N ASP A 59 15.12 19.19 -0.32
CA ASP A 59 16.29 19.39 0.54
C ASP A 59 17.55 18.88 -0.17
N GLY A 60 18.26 19.77 -0.87
CA GLY A 60 19.32 19.39 -1.79
C GLY A 60 18.79 18.46 -2.89
N ASP A 61 19.28 17.22 -2.91
CA ASP A 61 18.87 16.19 -3.88
C ASP A 61 17.68 15.36 -3.39
N GLU A 62 17.19 15.56 -2.16
CA GLU A 62 16.08 14.79 -1.61
C GLU A 62 14.73 15.48 -1.83
N TYR A 63 13.80 14.73 -2.42
CA TYR A 63 12.44 15.17 -2.70
C TYR A 63 11.47 14.47 -1.79
N TYR A 64 10.61 15.24 -1.13
CA TYR A 64 9.63 14.77 -0.18
C TYR A 64 8.23 15.00 -0.77
N GLY A 65 7.45 13.94 -0.91
CA GLY A 65 6.09 14.00 -1.43
C GLY A 65 5.05 13.47 -0.44
N GLN A 66 3.81 13.89 -0.61
CA GLN A 66 2.67 13.37 0.15
C GLN A 66 1.48 13.12 -0.78
N ALA A 67 0.87 11.94 -0.64
CA ALA A 67 -0.37 11.56 -1.32
C ALA A 67 -1.59 12.11 -0.58
N LYS A 68 -2.75 12.15 -1.24
CA LYS A 68 -4.00 12.65 -0.64
C LYS A 68 -4.42 11.92 0.64
N ASN A 69 -4.08 10.64 0.75
CA ASN A 69 -4.35 9.80 1.93
C ASN A 69 -3.33 9.98 3.07
N GLY A 70 -2.38 10.93 2.92
CA GLY A 70 -1.36 11.22 3.93
C GLY A 70 -0.07 10.41 3.79
N THR A 71 -0.03 9.38 2.94
CA THR A 71 1.17 8.57 2.68
C THR A 71 2.30 9.44 2.15
N LYS A 72 3.50 9.29 2.72
CA LYS A 72 4.68 10.09 2.36
C LYS A 72 5.65 9.28 1.51
N ILE A 73 6.34 9.96 0.61
CA ILE A 73 7.44 9.42 -0.20
C ILE A 73 8.67 10.30 -0.02
N ILE A 74 9.85 9.66 -0.02
CA ILE A 74 11.14 10.34 -0.07
C ILE A 74 11.96 9.66 -1.17
N PHE A 75 12.53 10.44 -2.08
CA PHE A 75 13.41 9.91 -3.11
C PHE A 75 14.56 10.86 -3.41
N ASN A 76 15.68 10.31 -3.88
CA ASN A 76 16.84 11.07 -4.29
C ASN A 76 16.74 11.40 -5.78
N GLY A 77 16.73 12.68 -6.12
CA GLY A 77 16.62 13.18 -7.48
C GLY A 77 17.81 12.85 -8.37
N LYS A 78 19.00 12.59 -7.81
CA LYS A 78 20.18 12.15 -8.58
C LYS A 78 19.98 10.80 -9.29
N LYS A 79 19.02 10.00 -8.84
CA LYS A 79 18.65 8.75 -9.52
C LYS A 79 17.73 8.96 -10.73
N PHE A 80 17.19 10.15 -10.89
CA PHE A 80 16.13 10.48 -11.84
C PHE A 80 16.38 11.85 -12.51
N GLU A 81 17.65 12.27 -12.65
CA GLU A 81 18.07 13.67 -12.90
C GLU A 81 17.26 14.36 -14.02
N ASP A 82 17.06 13.69 -15.15
CA ASP A 82 16.32 14.24 -16.29
C ASP A 82 14.82 14.46 -16.01
N ASP A 83 14.21 13.61 -15.17
CA ASP A 83 12.77 13.62 -14.90
C ASP A 83 12.38 14.56 -13.76
N VAL A 84 13.35 15.00 -12.95
CA VAL A 84 13.10 15.69 -11.67
C VAL A 84 13.75 17.06 -11.55
N ALA A 85 14.60 17.46 -12.50
CA ALA A 85 15.30 18.75 -12.47
C ALA A 85 14.36 19.96 -12.35
N ASP A 86 13.17 19.89 -12.94
CA ASP A 86 12.19 20.98 -12.95
C ASP A 86 11.10 20.86 -11.86
N LEU A 87 11.23 19.89 -10.96
CA LEU A 87 10.26 19.69 -9.88
C LEU A 87 10.40 20.77 -8.82
N LYS A 88 9.25 21.30 -8.42
CA LYS A 88 9.11 22.32 -7.40
C LYS A 88 8.13 21.86 -6.33
N LYS A 89 8.24 22.47 -5.15
CA LYS A 89 7.23 22.30 -4.10
C LYS A 89 5.85 22.69 -4.65
N GLY A 90 4.87 21.83 -4.43
CA GLY A 90 3.50 21.93 -4.95
C GLY A 90 3.25 21.16 -6.23
N ASP A 91 4.30 20.70 -6.94
CA ASP A 91 4.12 19.89 -8.14
C ASP A 91 3.54 18.52 -7.81
N ARG A 92 2.65 18.04 -8.69
CA ARG A 92 2.14 16.67 -8.64
C ARG A 92 3.02 15.77 -9.50
N ILE A 93 3.31 14.58 -8.98
CA ILE A 93 4.11 13.57 -9.65
C ILE A 93 3.38 12.22 -9.66
N LYS A 94 3.68 11.41 -10.68
CA LYS A 94 3.41 9.98 -10.74
C LYS A 94 4.69 9.22 -10.44
N ALA A 95 4.64 8.38 -9.44
CA ALA A 95 5.73 7.54 -8.97
C ALA A 95 5.44 6.09 -9.34
N TYR A 96 6.31 5.48 -10.14
CA TYR A 96 6.17 4.12 -10.65
C TYR A 96 7.03 3.19 -9.80
N PHE A 97 6.44 2.14 -9.27
CA PHE A 97 7.09 1.15 -8.42
C PHE A 97 7.08 -0.21 -9.10
N SER A 98 8.22 -0.89 -9.18
CA SER A 98 8.26 -2.23 -9.77
C SER A 98 7.50 -3.26 -8.92
N ASN A 99 6.72 -4.12 -9.58
CA ASN A 99 6.03 -5.24 -8.94
C ASN A 99 6.90 -6.51 -8.88
N GLU A 100 7.86 -6.65 -9.80
CA GLU A 100 8.68 -7.87 -9.94
C GLU A 100 9.83 -7.94 -8.92
N LYS A 101 10.31 -6.80 -8.43
CA LYS A 101 11.48 -6.74 -7.56
C LYS A 101 11.19 -5.83 -6.37
N ARG A 102 10.96 -6.45 -5.21
CA ARG A 102 10.86 -5.73 -3.91
C ARG A 102 12.10 -4.88 -3.58
N ILE A 103 13.21 -5.09 -4.30
CA ILE A 103 14.51 -4.45 -4.08
C ILE A 103 14.65 -3.14 -4.86
N ASP A 104 14.07 -3.04 -6.06
CA ASP A 104 14.27 -1.88 -6.95
C ASP A 104 13.32 -0.71 -6.63
N GLY A 105 12.21 -0.98 -5.92
CA GLY A 105 11.35 0.07 -5.36
C GLY A 105 10.82 1.05 -6.42
N LEU A 106 11.06 2.35 -6.20
CA LEU A 106 10.69 3.43 -7.12
C LEU A 106 11.61 3.42 -8.35
N ILE A 107 11.03 3.21 -9.53
CA ILE A 107 11.76 3.05 -10.79
C ILE A 107 11.62 4.24 -11.74
N LYS A 108 10.58 5.07 -11.57
CA LYS A 108 10.37 6.27 -12.39
C LYS A 108 9.54 7.31 -11.65
N VAL A 109 9.84 8.57 -11.90
CA VAL A 109 9.05 9.72 -11.45
C VAL A 109 8.68 10.55 -12.67
N VAL A 110 7.43 10.98 -12.79
CA VAL A 110 6.97 11.82 -13.90
C VAL A 110 6.14 12.97 -13.34
N LYS A 111 6.48 14.21 -13.71
CA LYS A 111 5.67 15.38 -13.38
C LYS A 111 4.32 15.31 -14.11
N VAL A 112 3.23 15.54 -13.39
CA VAL A 112 1.90 15.65 -13.99
C VAL A 112 1.73 17.07 -14.49
N VAL A 113 1.79 17.26 -15.81
CA VAL A 113 1.48 18.53 -16.47
C VAL A 113 -0.04 18.58 -16.65
N ASN A 114 -0.67 19.60 -16.09
CA ASN A 114 -2.09 19.89 -16.27
C ASN A 114 -2.29 20.78 -17.51
#